data_AF-A0A3B9DRL6-F1
#
_entry.id   AF-A0A3B9DRL6-F1
#
_cell.length_a   1.000
_cell.length_b   1.000
_cell.length_c   1.000
_cell.angle_alpha   90.00
_cell.angle_beta   90.00
_cell.angle_gamma   90.00
#
_symmetry.space_group_name_H-M   'P 1'
#
loop_
_entity.id
_entity.type
_entity.pdbx_description
1 polymer ?
#
loop_
_entity_poly.entity_id
_entity_poly.type
_entity_poly.pdbx_seq_one_letter_code
_entity_poly.pdbx_strand_id
1 'polypeptide(L)'
;SRDSGGSGGSALDDINPEDIESIEIIKGPAAATLYGTEASAGVIQIITKRGAVGAPEFTMTARVGTNYMVHPARTIGHQFGCRAGRNYYGTPSGWNRREDDCPEAELIKFNIYDYHAGIISERNPDVVAANPTGPRDLFSNGFSQSYNLGVTGGTETVRYFIAGDWRDATGIVPWNTQDRINLRTNVDIVFSDDFSVSFRGAYQEGNTRYTFAHPYQGGAYTEMVYAQSQHLINHPLNDSTATGGL
;
A
#
# COMPACT_ATOMS: atom_id res chain seq x y z
N SER A 1 -11.41 -14.16 12.35
CA SER A 1 -10.84 -14.27 11.00
C SER A 1 -11.97 -14.27 9.98
N ARG A 2 -11.98 -13.30 9.08
CA ARG A 2 -12.73 -13.35 7.82
C ARG A 2 -11.74 -12.93 6.75
N ASP A 3 -11.31 -13.91 5.97
CA ASP A 3 -10.39 -13.75 4.87
C ASP A 3 -11.09 -13.07 3.67
N SER A 4 -10.50 -11.97 3.23
CA SER A 4 -10.59 -11.46 1.87
C SER A 4 -9.23 -10.85 1.54
N GLY A 5 -8.60 -11.35 0.48
CA GLY A 5 -7.19 -11.16 0.15
C GLY A 5 -6.69 -9.71 0.26
N GLY A 6 -5.80 -9.52 1.21
CA GLY A 6 -4.90 -8.40 1.40
C GLY A 6 -3.81 -8.92 2.32
N SER A 7 -2.54 -8.69 1.96
CA SER A 7 -1.36 -9.11 2.72
C SER A 7 -1.65 -9.21 4.21
N GLY A 8 -1.42 -10.39 4.81
CA GLY A 8 -1.43 -10.50 6.27
C GLY A 8 -0.52 -9.40 6.81
N GLY A 9 -1.09 -8.51 7.62
CA GLY A 9 -0.35 -7.37 8.18
C GLY A 9 0.90 -7.90 8.87
N SER A 10 2.05 -7.26 8.62
CA SER A 10 3.27 -7.63 9.31
C SER A 10 3.14 -7.17 10.76
N ALA A 11 3.64 -7.92 11.74
CA ALA A 11 3.66 -7.44 13.13
C ALA A 11 4.43 -6.11 13.30
N LEU A 12 5.29 -5.78 12.34
CA LEU A 12 5.95 -4.48 12.22
C LEU A 12 4.99 -3.34 11.90
N ASP A 13 3.93 -3.60 11.13
CA ASP A 13 2.90 -2.61 10.82
C ASP A 13 2.14 -2.18 12.09
N ASP A 14 2.15 -3.04 13.12
CA ASP A 14 1.46 -2.82 14.39
C ASP A 14 2.25 -1.94 15.38
N ILE A 15 3.49 -1.58 15.05
CA ILE A 15 4.32 -0.73 15.89
C ILE A 15 4.19 0.71 15.38
N ASN A 16 3.62 1.58 16.21
CA ASN A 16 3.68 3.02 15.98
C ASN A 16 5.14 3.52 16.08
N PRO A 17 5.71 4.13 15.02
CA PRO A 17 7.08 4.65 15.05
C PRO A 17 7.33 5.71 16.12
N GLU A 18 6.30 6.47 16.52
CA GLU A 18 6.42 7.48 17.58
C GLU A 18 6.73 6.88 18.95
N ASP A 19 6.51 5.57 19.13
CA ASP A 19 6.78 4.88 20.38
C ASP A 19 8.18 4.23 20.40
N ILE A 20 8.91 4.30 19.28
CA ILE A 20 10.26 3.75 19.17
C ILE A 20 11.25 4.71 19.81
N GLU A 21 12.07 4.19 20.71
CA GLU A 21 13.21 4.88 21.30
C GLU A 21 14.43 4.72 20.38
N SER A 22 14.72 3.50 19.96
CA SER A 22 15.84 3.21 19.07
C SER A 22 15.64 1.92 18.27
N ILE A 23 16.39 1.81 17.17
CA ILE A 23 16.47 0.61 16.33
C ILE A 23 17.94 0.22 16.21
N GLU A 24 18.25 -1.02 16.56
CA GLU A 24 19.59 -1.58 16.50
C GLU A 24 19.65 -2.72 15.48
N ILE A 25 20.71 -2.78 14.68
CA ILE A 25 20.89 -3.80 13.64
C ILE A 25 22.11 -4.63 13.98
N ILE A 26 21.90 -5.90 14.32
CA ILE A 26 22.96 -6.86 14.64
C ILE A 26 23.19 -7.71 13.39
N LYS A 27 24.40 -7.60 12.83
CA LYS A 27 24.71 -8.17 11.51
C LYS A 27 25.40 -9.53 11.61
N GLY A 28 24.99 -10.46 10.75
CA GLY A 28 25.73 -11.67 10.44
C GLY A 28 25.95 -12.62 11.64
N PRO A 29 27.12 -13.29 11.72
CA PRO A 29 27.34 -14.37 12.70
C PRO A 29 27.15 -13.97 14.17
N ALA A 30 27.37 -12.70 14.52
CA ALA A 30 27.19 -12.20 15.89
C ALA A 30 25.73 -12.27 16.37
N ALA A 31 24.77 -12.07 15.45
CA ALA A 31 23.35 -12.20 15.76
C ALA A 31 22.97 -13.66 16.03
N ALA A 32 23.55 -14.61 15.29
CA ALA A 32 23.30 -16.04 15.49
C ALA A 32 23.79 -16.54 16.86
N THR A 33 24.87 -15.98 17.39
CA THR A 33 25.38 -16.32 18.72
C THR A 33 24.45 -15.84 19.83
N LEU A 34 23.85 -14.65 19.69
CA LEU A 34 23.00 -14.04 20.71
C LEU A 34 21.55 -14.52 20.65
N TYR A 35 21.01 -14.78 19.45
CA TYR A 35 19.59 -15.06 19.23
C TYR A 35 19.30 -16.43 18.57
N GLY A 36 20.34 -17.24 18.34
CA GLY A 36 20.20 -18.58 17.78
C GLY A 36 20.30 -18.64 16.25
N THR A 37 20.22 -19.84 15.69
CA THR A 37 20.51 -20.10 14.27
C THR A 37 19.58 -19.36 13.30
N GLU A 38 18.36 -19.06 13.71
CA GLU A 38 17.40 -18.29 12.92
C GLU A 38 17.84 -16.83 12.68
N ALA A 39 18.73 -16.31 13.53
CA ALA A 39 19.31 -14.97 13.42
C ALA A 39 20.56 -14.91 12.53
N SER A 40 20.87 -15.97 11.76
CA SER A 40 22.05 -16.02 10.87
C SER A 40 22.05 -14.95 9.77
N ALA A 41 20.86 -14.51 9.35
CA ALA A 41 20.68 -13.38 8.43
C ALA A 41 20.82 -12.00 9.11
N GLY A 42 20.90 -11.95 10.45
CA GLY A 42 20.90 -10.74 11.26
C GLY A 42 19.61 -10.54 12.05
N VAL A 43 19.62 -9.57 12.96
CA VAL A 43 18.48 -9.19 13.81
C VAL A 43 18.28 -7.67 13.76
N ILE A 44 17.03 -7.25 13.61
CA ILE A 44 16.60 -5.86 13.84
C ILE A 44 15.95 -5.83 15.22
N GLN A 45 16.60 -5.19 16.18
CA GLN A 45 16.07 -5.02 17.52
C GLN A 45 15.39 -3.65 17.62
N ILE A 46 14.10 -3.65 17.96
CA ILE A 46 13.31 -2.44 18.18
C ILE A 46 13.18 -2.23 19.68
N ILE A 47 13.64 -1.07 20.16
CA ILE A 47 13.55 -0.67 21.56
C ILE A 47 12.47 0.41 21.66
N THR A 48 11.42 0.15 22.43
CA THR A 48 10.31 1.09 22.64
C THR A 48 10.56 1.97 23.86
N LYS A 49 10.04 3.20 23.81
CA LYS A 49 10.10 4.18 24.91
C LYS A 49 9.65 3.58 26.24
N ARG A 50 10.35 3.96 27.31
CA ARG A 50 10.06 3.53 28.70
C ARG A 50 9.80 4.74 29.59
N GLY A 51 9.26 4.45 30.77
CA GLY A 51 9.11 5.47 31.79
C GLY A 51 10.45 5.96 32.32
N ALA A 52 10.55 7.27 32.55
CA ALA A 52 11.70 7.90 33.18
C ALA A 52 11.34 8.43 34.57
N VAL A 53 12.33 8.48 35.48
CA VAL A 53 12.13 9.15 36.77
C VAL A 53 12.07 10.65 36.50
N GLY A 54 11.00 11.30 36.98
CA GLY A 54 10.79 12.73 36.79
C GLY A 54 9.32 13.11 36.76
N ALA A 55 9.10 14.42 36.64
CA ALA A 55 7.77 14.96 36.41
C ALA A 55 7.18 14.40 35.10
N PRO A 56 5.85 14.25 34.99
CA PRO A 56 5.22 13.78 33.76
C PRO A 56 5.55 14.70 32.58
N GLU A 57 6.09 14.12 31.52
CA GLU A 57 6.33 14.77 30.23
C GLU A 57 5.26 14.31 29.24
N PHE A 58 4.60 15.26 28.60
CA PHE A 58 3.57 15.01 27.62
C PHE A 58 4.07 15.33 26.22
N THR A 59 3.85 14.40 25.30
CA THR A 59 4.16 14.59 23.88
C THR A 59 2.88 14.53 23.07
N MET A 60 2.68 15.50 22.19
CA MET A 60 1.57 15.50 21.25
C MET A 60 2.10 15.77 19.85
N THR A 61 1.73 14.91 18.92
CA THR A 61 2.06 15.06 17.50
C THR A 61 0.77 15.00 16.69
N ALA A 62 0.52 16.03 15.89
CA ALA A 62 -0.57 16.06 14.93
C ALA A 62 0.01 16.14 13.52
N ARG A 63 -0.50 15.30 12.61
CA ARG A 63 -0.16 15.36 11.19
C ARG A 63 -1.42 15.38 10.39
N VAL A 64 -1.45 16.24 9.38
CA VAL A 64 -2.52 16.34 8.40
C VAL A 64 -1.89 16.44 7.02
N GLY A 65 -2.52 15.82 6.03
CA GLY A 65 -1.99 15.77 4.67
C GLY A 65 -3.09 15.45 3.68
N THR A 66 -2.86 15.82 2.43
CA THR A 66 -3.69 15.40 1.30
C THR A 66 -2.86 14.55 0.36
N ASN A 67 -3.46 13.47 -0.10
CA ASN A 67 -2.90 12.59 -1.10
C ASN A 67 -3.62 12.89 -2.41
N TYR A 68 -2.88 13.31 -3.43
CA TYR A 68 -3.45 13.53 -4.75
C TYR A 68 -2.39 13.24 -5.80
N MET A 69 -2.83 12.90 -7.01
CA MET A 69 -1.95 12.76 -8.15
C MET A 69 -2.03 14.02 -8.99
N VAL A 70 -0.90 14.71 -9.16
CA VAL A 70 -0.81 15.87 -10.04
C VAL A 70 -0.89 15.40 -11.50
N HIS A 71 -1.83 15.97 -12.27
CA HIS A 71 -2.05 15.66 -13.69
C HIS A 71 -2.08 14.16 -13.99
N PRO A 72 -3.03 13.39 -13.43
CA PRO A 72 -2.95 11.94 -13.44
C PRO A 72 -2.98 11.36 -14.86
N ALA A 73 -3.73 11.97 -15.80
CA ALA A 73 -3.69 11.60 -17.21
C ALA A 73 -2.27 11.71 -17.82
N ARG A 74 -1.48 12.72 -17.44
CA ARG A 74 -0.09 12.87 -17.92
C ARG A 74 0.87 11.93 -17.19
N THR A 75 0.67 11.74 -15.90
CA THR A 75 1.58 10.98 -15.02
C THR A 75 1.55 9.49 -15.30
N ILE A 76 0.37 8.92 -15.57
CA ILE A 76 0.24 7.50 -15.94
C ILE A 76 0.68 7.29 -17.40
N GLY A 77 0.61 8.33 -18.22
CA GLY A 77 0.98 8.28 -19.63
C GLY A 77 -0.02 7.46 -20.44
N HIS A 78 0.47 6.93 -21.57
CA HIS A 78 -0.36 6.17 -22.49
C HIS A 78 -0.21 4.68 -22.26
N GLN A 79 -1.32 3.98 -22.39
CA GLN A 79 -1.44 2.54 -22.40
C GLN A 79 -1.65 2.06 -23.85
N PHE A 80 -1.52 0.75 -24.06
CA PHE A 80 -1.58 0.14 -25.39
C PHE A 80 -2.49 -1.08 -25.35
N GLY A 81 -3.53 -1.06 -26.16
CA GLY A 81 -4.46 -2.18 -26.27
C GLY A 81 -4.55 -2.67 -27.71
N CYS A 82 -5.06 -3.88 -27.88
CA CYS A 82 -5.28 -4.45 -29.20
C CYS A 82 -6.66 -4.07 -29.72
N ARG A 83 -6.77 -3.85 -31.02
CA ARG A 83 -8.06 -3.68 -31.68
C ARG A 83 -8.92 -4.93 -31.44
N ALA A 84 -10.18 -4.76 -31.04
CA ALA A 84 -11.05 -5.90 -30.83
C ALA A 84 -11.19 -6.69 -32.14
N GLY A 85 -11.10 -8.01 -32.05
CA GLY A 85 -11.36 -8.87 -33.19
C GLY A 85 -12.79 -8.64 -33.70
N ARG A 86 -13.08 -8.93 -34.97
CA ARG A 86 -14.47 -9.08 -35.40
C ARG A 86 -14.93 -10.50 -35.06
N ASN A 87 -16.13 -10.64 -34.51
CA ASN A 87 -16.81 -11.92 -34.40
C ASN A 87 -17.06 -12.51 -35.80
N TYR A 88 -17.46 -13.78 -35.85
CA TYR A 88 -17.80 -14.52 -37.07
C TYR A 88 -18.76 -13.77 -38.03
N TYR A 89 -19.58 -12.85 -37.50
CA TYR A 89 -20.53 -12.03 -38.26
C TYR A 89 -19.98 -10.67 -38.73
N GLY A 90 -18.68 -10.40 -38.59
CA GLY A 90 -18.09 -9.12 -38.94
C GLY A 90 -18.42 -7.97 -37.98
N THR A 91 -19.11 -8.25 -36.87
CA THR A 91 -19.36 -7.27 -35.79
C THR A 91 -18.15 -7.21 -34.86
N PRO A 92 -17.82 -6.05 -34.26
CA PRO A 92 -16.82 -5.98 -33.22
C PRO A 92 -17.14 -7.01 -32.10
N SER A 93 -16.19 -7.88 -31.83
CA SER A 93 -16.19 -8.76 -30.66
C SER A 93 -16.08 -7.87 -29.43
N GLY A 94 -16.98 -8.02 -28.45
CA GLY A 94 -16.78 -7.39 -27.13
C GLY A 94 -15.63 -7.97 -26.32
N TRP A 95 -14.88 -8.91 -26.92
CA TRP A 95 -13.72 -9.57 -26.35
C TRP A 95 -12.48 -9.21 -27.18
N ASN A 96 -11.43 -8.76 -26.51
CA ASN A 96 -10.11 -8.58 -27.09
C ASN A 96 -9.69 -9.88 -27.80
N ARG A 97 -8.97 -9.77 -28.93
CA ARG A 97 -8.22 -10.90 -29.48
C ARG A 97 -7.34 -11.48 -28.38
N ARG A 98 -7.06 -12.79 -28.45
CA ARG A 98 -6.04 -13.37 -27.56
C ARG A 98 -4.76 -12.57 -27.72
N GLU A 99 -4.15 -12.29 -26.58
CA GLU A 99 -2.93 -11.51 -26.39
C GLU A 99 -1.82 -11.82 -27.40
N ASP A 100 -1.66 -13.11 -27.67
CA ASP A 100 -0.59 -13.67 -28.49
C ASP A 100 -0.79 -13.38 -29.99
N ASP A 101 -1.98 -12.90 -30.40
CA ASP A 101 -2.39 -12.67 -31.78
C ASP A 101 -2.49 -11.17 -32.14
N CYS A 102 -1.76 -10.30 -31.44
CA CYS A 102 -1.80 -8.86 -31.63
C CYS A 102 -0.54 -8.32 -32.32
N PRO A 103 -0.52 -8.18 -33.66
CA PRO A 103 0.61 -7.58 -34.35
C PRO A 103 0.77 -6.10 -33.98
N GLU A 104 2.01 -5.61 -33.95
CA GLU A 104 2.35 -4.22 -33.57
C GLU A 104 1.54 -3.17 -34.35
N ALA A 105 1.27 -3.43 -35.64
CA ALA A 105 0.48 -2.56 -36.50
C ALA A 105 -1.00 -2.41 -36.07
N GLU A 106 -1.52 -3.31 -35.22
CA GLU A 106 -2.88 -3.27 -34.67
C GLU A 106 -2.93 -2.74 -33.22
N LEU A 107 -1.80 -2.34 -32.64
CA LEU A 107 -1.74 -1.72 -31.32
C LEU A 107 -2.33 -0.31 -31.36
N ILE A 108 -3.23 -0.05 -30.42
CA ILE A 108 -3.88 1.23 -30.23
C ILE A 108 -3.34 1.87 -28.97
N LYS A 109 -2.75 3.05 -29.12
CA LYS A 109 -2.30 3.89 -28.02
C LYS A 109 -3.49 4.67 -27.46
N PHE A 110 -3.68 4.62 -26.15
CA PHE A 110 -4.74 5.38 -25.50
C PHE A 110 -4.32 5.89 -24.12
N ASN A 111 -5.13 6.79 -23.53
CA ASN A 111 -4.99 7.18 -22.14
C ASN A 111 -6.13 6.55 -21.32
N ILE A 112 -5.82 5.99 -20.16
CA ILE A 112 -6.80 5.31 -19.31
C ILE A 112 -7.92 6.26 -18.82
N TYR A 113 -7.65 7.56 -18.73
CA TYR A 113 -8.69 8.56 -18.48
C TYR A 113 -9.60 8.78 -19.69
N ASP A 114 -9.06 8.78 -20.91
CA ASP A 114 -9.87 8.83 -22.13
C ASP A 114 -10.73 7.55 -22.26
N TYR A 115 -10.20 6.41 -21.81
CA TYR A 115 -10.90 5.13 -21.74
C TYR A 115 -12.07 5.17 -20.77
N HIS A 116 -11.85 5.67 -19.55
CA HIS A 116 -12.90 5.82 -18.54
C HIS A 116 -13.94 6.87 -18.90
N ALA A 117 -13.53 7.96 -19.53
CA ALA A 117 -14.44 9.01 -19.97
C ALA A 117 -15.35 8.59 -21.14
N GLY A 118 -15.18 7.38 -21.68
CA GLY A 118 -15.92 6.90 -22.85
C GLY A 118 -15.50 7.57 -24.16
N ILE A 119 -14.43 8.37 -24.16
CA ILE A 119 -13.95 9.13 -25.31
C ILE A 119 -13.26 8.22 -26.33
N ILE A 120 -12.76 7.05 -25.89
CA ILE A 120 -12.13 6.08 -26.79
C ILE A 120 -13.13 5.47 -27.77
N SER A 121 -14.40 5.29 -27.43
CA SER A 121 -15.37 4.75 -28.40
C SER A 121 -15.62 5.70 -29.57
N GLU A 122 -15.42 7.01 -29.38
CA GLU A 122 -15.54 8.03 -30.44
C GLU A 122 -14.29 8.13 -31.32
N ARG A 123 -13.09 7.92 -30.76
CA ARG A 123 -11.81 8.00 -31.50
C ARG A 123 -11.33 6.65 -32.06
N ASN A 124 -11.68 5.56 -31.39
CA ASN A 124 -11.28 4.19 -31.71
C ASN A 124 -12.48 3.24 -31.43
N PRO A 125 -13.49 3.21 -32.31
CA PRO A 125 -14.73 2.45 -32.13
C PRO A 125 -14.52 0.93 -32.01
N ASP A 126 -13.33 0.45 -32.36
CA ASP A 126 -12.94 -0.95 -32.30
C ASP A 126 -12.21 -1.34 -31.01
N VAL A 127 -11.98 -0.43 -30.07
CA VAL A 127 -11.55 -0.79 -28.69
C VAL A 127 -12.81 -1.15 -27.91
N VAL A 128 -13.36 -2.34 -28.17
CA VAL A 128 -14.57 -2.79 -27.47
C VAL A 128 -14.20 -3.50 -26.19
N ALA A 129 -14.13 -2.71 -25.13
CA ALA A 129 -14.97 -2.91 -23.96
C ALA A 129 -15.10 -1.53 -23.30
N ALA A 130 -16.06 -0.72 -23.74
CA ALA A 130 -16.45 0.45 -22.97
C ALA A 130 -16.78 -0.05 -21.56
N ASN A 131 -16.14 0.58 -20.57
CA ASN A 131 -16.22 0.19 -19.17
C ASN A 131 -17.69 -0.10 -18.77
N PRO A 132 -18.05 -1.33 -18.35
CA PRO A 132 -19.43 -1.68 -18.01
C PRO A 132 -19.99 -0.91 -16.80
N THR A 133 -19.18 -0.05 -16.18
CA THR A 133 -19.51 0.65 -14.94
C THR A 133 -19.62 2.18 -15.05
N GLY A 134 -19.53 2.74 -16.27
CA GLY A 134 -19.67 4.17 -16.55
C GLY A 134 -18.41 5.00 -16.25
N PRO A 135 -18.40 6.32 -16.53
CA PRO A 135 -17.28 7.19 -16.21
C PRO A 135 -17.07 7.23 -14.70
N ARG A 136 -15.87 6.83 -14.27
CA ARG A 136 -15.43 6.82 -12.87
C ARG A 136 -14.07 7.45 -12.77
N ASP A 137 -13.87 8.25 -11.73
CA ASP A 137 -12.57 8.80 -11.39
C ASP A 137 -11.66 7.66 -10.89
N LEU A 138 -10.65 7.33 -11.70
CA LEU A 138 -9.62 6.33 -11.38
C LEU A 138 -8.84 6.67 -10.11
N PHE A 139 -8.64 7.97 -9.90
CA PHE A 139 -7.96 8.53 -8.76
C PHE A 139 -8.79 9.65 -8.15
N SER A 140 -8.83 9.70 -6.83
CA SER A 140 -9.50 10.71 -6.02
C SER A 140 -8.49 11.45 -5.15
N ASN A 141 -8.82 12.67 -4.75
CA ASN A 141 -8.06 13.34 -3.70
C ASN A 141 -8.39 12.69 -2.36
N GLY A 142 -7.39 12.15 -1.69
CA GLY A 142 -7.47 11.61 -0.34
C GLY A 142 -7.05 12.64 0.70
N PHE A 143 -7.65 12.54 1.88
CA PHE A 143 -7.22 13.26 3.08
C PHE A 143 -6.64 12.26 4.08
N SER A 144 -5.62 12.66 4.82
CA SER A 144 -4.99 11.83 5.85
C SER A 144 -4.68 12.66 7.07
N GLN A 145 -4.95 12.10 8.24
CA GLN A 145 -4.68 12.70 9.52
C GLN A 145 -4.23 11.64 10.52
N SER A 146 -3.35 12.03 11.43
CA SER A 146 -2.93 11.21 12.55
C SER A 146 -2.67 12.07 13.77
N TYR A 147 -3.10 11.58 14.93
CA TYR A 147 -2.87 12.22 16.23
C TYR A 147 -2.22 11.20 17.15
N ASN A 148 -1.03 11.53 17.64
CA ASN A 148 -0.32 10.76 18.64
C ASN A 148 -0.22 11.57 19.94
N LEU A 149 -0.53 10.91 21.05
CA LEU A 149 -0.47 11.45 22.39
C LEU A 149 0.34 10.48 23.24
N GLY A 150 1.31 11.00 23.98
CA GLY A 150 2.16 10.23 24.86
C GLY A 150 2.35 10.93 26.19
N VAL A 151 2.51 10.12 27.23
CA VAL A 151 2.98 10.57 28.53
C VAL A 151 4.07 9.63 29.02
N THR A 152 5.15 10.19 29.52
CA THR A 152 6.22 9.46 30.21
C THR A 152 6.50 10.11 31.55
N GLY A 153 6.89 9.33 32.53
CA GLY A 153 7.29 9.85 33.83
C GLY A 153 7.28 8.78 34.91
N GLY A 154 7.45 9.21 36.14
CA GLY A 154 7.42 8.30 37.27
C GLY A 154 8.39 8.67 38.39
N THR A 155 8.43 7.80 39.38
CA THR A 155 9.34 7.87 40.52
C THR A 155 10.40 6.78 40.40
N GLU A 156 11.29 6.71 41.38
CA GLU A 156 12.27 5.63 41.47
C GLU A 156 11.60 4.25 41.58
N THR A 157 10.41 4.19 42.21
CA THR A 157 9.61 2.97 42.43
C THR A 157 8.74 2.60 41.23
N VAL A 158 8.11 3.57 40.57
CA VAL A 158 7.18 3.29 39.46
C VAL A 158 7.47 4.22 38.30
N ARG A 159 7.81 3.64 37.15
CA ARG A 159 8.10 4.36 35.91
C ARG A 159 7.10 3.92 34.87
N TYR A 160 6.51 4.87 34.14
CA TYR A 160 5.49 4.56 33.15
C TYR A 160 5.70 5.35 31.85
N PHE A 161 5.34 4.71 30.75
CA PHE A 161 5.13 5.30 29.44
C PHE A 161 3.80 4.79 28.91
N ILE A 162 2.92 5.71 28.51
CA ILE A 162 1.63 5.39 27.92
C ILE A 162 1.49 6.26 26.67
N ALA A 163 1.17 5.65 25.54
CA ALA A 163 0.93 6.37 24.30
C ALA A 163 -0.28 5.82 23.55
N GLY A 164 -1.05 6.74 22.98
CA GLY A 164 -2.16 6.46 22.08
C GLY A 164 -1.90 7.11 20.72
N ASP A 165 -2.28 6.42 19.66
CA ASP A 165 -2.26 6.93 18.30
C ASP A 165 -3.59 6.62 17.62
N TRP A 166 -4.10 7.60 16.90
CA TRP A 166 -5.24 7.42 16.01
C TRP A 166 -4.87 7.94 14.63
N ARG A 167 -5.21 7.16 13.61
CA ARG A 167 -4.92 7.48 12.22
C ARG A 167 -6.15 7.21 11.37
N ASP A 168 -6.43 8.15 10.48
CA ASP A 168 -7.41 8.04 9.42
C ASP A 168 -6.76 8.52 8.12
N ALA A 169 -6.58 7.61 7.17
CA ALA A 169 -5.84 7.85 5.94
C ALA A 169 -6.62 7.35 4.73
N THR A 170 -7.03 8.29 3.88
CA THR A 170 -7.58 8.02 2.55
C THR A 170 -6.49 8.20 1.49
N GLY A 171 -6.27 7.16 0.69
CA GLY A 171 -5.33 7.16 -0.42
C GLY A 171 -5.88 7.85 -1.67
N ILE A 172 -5.08 7.82 -2.75
CA ILE A 172 -5.46 8.42 -4.03
C ILE A 172 -6.41 7.56 -4.86
N VAL A 173 -6.76 6.36 -4.40
CA VAL A 173 -7.71 5.45 -5.05
C VAL A 173 -8.94 5.37 -4.15
N PRO A 174 -10.19 5.51 -4.67
CA PRO A 174 -11.40 5.63 -3.84
C PRO A 174 -11.62 4.52 -2.80
N TRP A 175 -11.08 3.33 -3.05
CA TRP A 175 -11.24 2.13 -2.23
C TRP A 175 -10.05 1.88 -1.30
N ASN A 176 -9.07 2.79 -1.26
CA ASN A 176 -7.87 2.71 -0.43
C ASN A 176 -8.03 3.58 0.82
N THR A 177 -8.48 2.98 1.92
CA THR A 177 -8.70 3.70 3.18
C THR A 177 -8.17 2.91 4.35
N GLN A 178 -7.63 3.59 5.34
CA GLN A 178 -7.18 2.98 6.59
C GLN A 178 -7.63 3.82 7.78
N ASP A 179 -8.32 3.18 8.70
CA ASP A 179 -8.64 3.71 10.03
C ASP A 179 -7.98 2.81 11.08
N ARG A 180 -7.32 3.41 12.07
CA ARG A 180 -6.63 2.65 13.12
C ARG A 180 -6.52 3.42 14.42
N ILE A 181 -6.63 2.69 15.52
CA ILE A 181 -6.27 3.13 16.86
C ILE A 181 -5.24 2.18 17.47
N ASN A 182 -4.21 2.75 18.07
CA ASN A 182 -3.12 2.05 18.74
C ASN A 182 -2.98 2.57 20.17
N LEU A 183 -2.77 1.66 21.11
CA LEU A 183 -2.48 1.96 22.51
C LEU A 183 -1.26 1.15 22.94
N ARG A 184 -0.29 1.81 23.58
CA ARG A 184 0.90 1.17 24.15
C ARG A 184 1.09 1.62 25.60
N THR A 185 1.43 0.66 26.44
CA THR A 185 1.66 0.85 27.88
C THR A 185 2.90 0.08 28.30
N ASN A 186 3.88 0.80 28.81
CA ASN A 186 5.09 0.24 29.41
C ASN A 186 5.19 0.74 30.85
N VAL A 187 5.19 -0.16 31.83
CA VAL A 187 5.26 0.18 33.25
C VAL A 187 6.32 -0.68 33.93
N ASP A 188 7.27 -0.04 34.60
CA ASP A 188 8.29 -0.69 35.41
C ASP A 188 8.02 -0.39 36.88
N ILE A 189 7.94 -1.44 37.69
CA ILE A 189 7.75 -1.37 39.14
C ILE A 189 9.00 -1.94 39.81
N VAL A 190 9.74 -1.10 40.52
CA VAL A 190 10.95 -1.44 41.26
C VAL A 190 10.57 -1.64 42.73
N PHE A 191 10.66 -2.88 43.22
CA PHE A 191 10.38 -3.20 44.62
C PHE A 191 11.64 -3.09 45.48
N SER A 192 12.78 -3.48 44.93
CA SER A 192 14.12 -3.35 45.52
C SER A 192 15.19 -3.35 44.41
N ASP A 193 16.45 -3.17 44.78
CA ASP A 193 17.59 -3.23 43.84
C ASP A 193 17.71 -4.61 43.15
N ASP A 194 17.26 -5.67 43.82
CA ASP A 194 17.33 -7.04 43.32
C ASP A 194 16.01 -7.54 42.70
N PHE A 195 14.92 -6.78 42.82
CA PHE A 195 13.61 -7.21 42.35
C PHE A 195 12.79 -6.08 41.73
N SER A 196 12.50 -6.23 40.44
CA SER A 196 11.61 -5.35 39.67
C SER A 196 10.71 -6.16 38.74
N VAL A 197 9.53 -5.63 38.45
CA VAL A 197 8.57 -6.22 37.50
C VAL A 197 8.28 -5.19 36.41
N SER A 198 8.42 -5.62 35.15
CA SER A 198 8.06 -4.82 33.99
C SER A 198 6.81 -5.36 33.30
N PHE A 199 5.82 -4.50 33.09
CA PHE A 199 4.65 -4.75 32.27
C PHE A 199 4.77 -4.03 30.92
N ARG A 200 4.51 -4.75 29.83
CA ARG A 200 4.48 -4.21 28.47
C ARG A 200 3.20 -4.69 27.79
N GLY A 201 2.35 -3.75 27.42
CA GLY A 201 1.08 -3.98 26.76
C GLY A 201 0.99 -3.18 25.47
N ALA A 202 0.45 -3.79 24.43
CA ALA A 202 0.11 -3.12 23.19
C ALA A 202 -1.27 -3.61 22.73
N TYR A 203 -2.07 -2.69 22.23
CA TYR A 203 -3.38 -2.95 21.65
C TYR A 203 -3.51 -2.16 20.36
N GLN A 204 -4.04 -2.80 19.34
CA GLN A 204 -4.32 -2.20 18.05
C GLN A 204 -5.65 -2.72 17.53
N GLU A 205 -6.46 -1.81 17.03
CA GLU A 205 -7.66 -2.11 16.27
C GLU A 205 -7.78 -1.15 15.10
N GLY A 206 -8.27 -1.64 13.97
CA GLY A 206 -8.45 -0.81 12.79
C GLY A 206 -8.93 -1.61 11.60
N ASN A 207 -9.46 -0.90 10.63
CA ASN A 207 -9.88 -1.47 9.37
C ASN A 207 -9.04 -0.86 8.23
N THR A 208 -8.47 -1.73 7.41
CA THR A 208 -7.73 -1.33 6.20
C THR A 208 -8.46 -1.90 4.99
N ARG A 209 -8.89 -1.01 4.09
CA ARG A 209 -9.42 -1.37 2.78
C ARG A 209 -8.32 -1.17 1.76
N TYR A 210 -7.83 -2.28 1.23
CA TYR A 210 -6.84 -2.28 0.17
C TYR A 210 -7.49 -2.03 -1.19
N THR A 211 -6.69 -1.56 -2.15
CA THR A 211 -7.08 -1.35 -3.55
C THR A 211 -7.35 -2.64 -4.32
N PHE A 212 -7.40 -3.81 -3.68
CA PHE A 212 -7.55 -5.08 -4.39
C PHE A 212 -8.95 -5.17 -4.99
N ALA A 213 -9.03 -4.92 -6.29
CA ALA A 213 -10.21 -5.20 -7.06
C ALA A 213 -10.27 -6.71 -7.28
N HIS A 214 -11.42 -7.30 -6.96
CA HIS A 214 -11.82 -8.55 -7.59
C HIS A 214 -11.58 -8.42 -9.11
N PRO A 215 -11.14 -9.47 -9.84
CA PRO A 215 -10.91 -9.41 -11.29
C PRO A 215 -12.13 -8.96 -12.13
N TYR A 216 -13.31 -8.85 -11.53
CA TYR A 216 -14.55 -8.37 -12.15
C TYR A 216 -15.05 -7.02 -11.60
N GLN A 217 -14.34 -6.41 -10.64
CA GLN A 217 -14.78 -5.20 -9.94
C GLN A 217 -14.06 -3.91 -10.38
N GLY A 218 -13.20 -3.95 -11.40
CA GLY A 218 -12.71 -2.74 -12.08
C GLY A 218 -12.07 -1.71 -11.15
N GLY A 219 -10.82 -1.96 -10.76
CA GLY A 219 -10.00 -0.99 -10.02
C GLY A 219 -8.89 -0.43 -10.90
N ALA A 220 -8.38 0.75 -10.55
CA ALA A 220 -7.33 1.44 -11.30
C ALA A 220 -6.12 0.55 -11.63
N TYR A 221 -5.73 -0.37 -10.74
CA TYR A 221 -4.63 -1.31 -11.01
C TYR A 221 -4.97 -2.36 -12.06
N THR A 222 -6.12 -3.02 -11.92
CA THR A 222 -6.65 -3.97 -12.91
C THR A 222 -6.74 -3.29 -14.29
N GLU A 223 -7.30 -2.09 -14.32
CA GLU A 223 -7.47 -1.33 -15.55
C GLU A 223 -6.12 -0.89 -16.13
N MET A 224 -5.12 -0.50 -15.32
CA MET A 224 -3.77 -0.21 -15.82
C MET A 224 -3.03 -1.45 -16.34
N VAL A 225 -3.12 -2.59 -15.65
CA VAL A 225 -2.44 -3.83 -16.03
C VAL A 225 -3.04 -4.43 -17.30
N TYR A 226 -4.37 -4.47 -17.42
CA TYR A 226 -5.03 -5.00 -18.62
C TYR A 226 -5.08 -3.98 -19.77
N ALA A 227 -4.87 -2.68 -19.49
CA ALA A 227 -4.68 -1.67 -20.53
C ALA A 227 -3.28 -1.70 -21.13
N GLN A 228 -2.29 -2.31 -20.46
CA GLN A 228 -1.08 -2.76 -21.13
C GLN A 228 -1.44 -4.09 -21.79
N SER A 229 -1.35 -4.19 -23.11
CA SER A 229 -1.37 -5.50 -23.75
C SER A 229 -0.29 -6.33 -23.04
N GLN A 230 -0.68 -7.46 -22.42
CA GLN A 230 0.26 -8.47 -21.97
C GLN A 230 1.20 -8.93 -23.09
N HIS A 231 0.93 -8.61 -24.37
CA HIS A 231 1.95 -8.63 -25.43
C HIS A 231 3.20 -7.82 -25.05
N LEU A 232 3.08 -6.59 -24.55
CA LEU A 232 4.22 -5.78 -24.09
C LEU A 232 4.80 -6.25 -22.75
N ILE A 233 4.03 -7.00 -21.96
CA ILE A 233 4.51 -7.65 -20.72
C ILE A 233 5.41 -8.84 -21.08
N ASN A 234 5.02 -9.62 -22.10
CA ASN A 234 5.76 -10.80 -22.57
C ASN A 234 6.82 -10.47 -23.63
N HIS A 235 6.68 -9.35 -24.33
CA HIS A 235 7.56 -8.84 -25.40
C HIS A 235 7.78 -7.32 -25.23
N PRO A 236 8.68 -6.90 -24.33
CA PRO A 236 8.98 -5.48 -24.15
C PRO A 236 9.52 -4.87 -25.45
N LEU A 237 9.16 -3.61 -25.75
CA LEU A 237 9.54 -2.88 -26.99
C LEU A 237 11.05 -2.77 -27.27
N ASN A 238 11.90 -3.20 -26.33
CA ASN A 238 13.35 -3.28 -26.48
C ASN A 238 13.85 -4.69 -26.82
N ASP A 239 12.96 -5.65 -27.10
CA ASP A 239 13.36 -6.93 -27.67
C ASP A 239 13.82 -6.70 -29.12
N SER A 240 15.14 -6.67 -29.29
CA SER A 240 15.85 -6.47 -30.56
C SER A 240 15.53 -7.49 -31.66
N THR A 241 14.60 -8.41 -31.44
CA THR A 241 14.10 -9.35 -32.45
C THR A 241 13.08 -8.73 -33.40
N ALA A 242 12.58 -7.51 -33.16
CA ALA A 242 11.73 -6.74 -34.08
C ALA A 242 12.52 -5.98 -35.18
N THR A 243 13.68 -6.47 -35.61
CA THR A 243 14.32 -5.95 -36.84
C THR A 243 13.72 -6.62 -38.07
N GLY A 244 12.78 -5.92 -38.72
CA GLY A 244 12.17 -6.37 -39.97
C GLY A 244 11.52 -5.25 -40.78
N GLY A 245 12.35 -4.41 -41.42
CA GLY A 245 11.95 -3.66 -42.61
C GLY A 245 11.60 -2.18 -42.38
N LEU A 246 12.51 -1.32 -42.85
CA LEU A 246 12.25 0.08 -43.21
C LEU A 246 11.23 0.19 -44.35
#